data_AF-A0ABD3M4E4-F1
#
_entry.id   AF-A0ABD3M4E4-F1
#
_cell.length_a   1.000
_cell.length_b   1.000
_cell.length_c   1.000
_cell.angle_alpha   90.00
_cell.angle_beta   90.00
_cell.angle_gamma   90.00
#
_symmetry.space_group_name_H-M   'P 1'
#
loop_
_entity.id
_entity.type
_entity.pdbx_description
1 polymer ?
#
loop_
_entity_poly.entity_id
_entity_poly.type
_entity_poly.pdbx_seq_one_letter_code
_entity_poly.pdbx_strand_id
1 'polypeptide(L)'
;MTSAQARLFRHCLPPTLPSNRLQLLDAKTSIRSCQFSCINDIRKSNFSAAATGNTSNDSNSNTILPTQRLRRSVHFVPADNTKFLNKSLFLGADTIVLDLEDSVKDKHVGRETLHQYLESIKSSLPSLARKNTEILVRINPLSGSDDTNWKEDLKVGFMGGVDGFMIPKVESIDELRLLDDLLTNMEKEHSGNNGIVVPKVLLPIATETPMAVLNIASIAQGPRVVAITWGCEDLSAELGSYGTRNQSSGGEYLDIFRYCRSMCLLAAKAAHVQAIDGIYQNVRDMTGFVNEASEAKYMGFDGKLTLHPDQIAAVHSAFEPTQSEFEEANHIVSLWEQGSSIDGGDKRKGSLEYNGKMIDLPHYVRAKKVIARRSPACEHPIQHETNNIAPTDEIKASTSSGETSQTTVSNTIDKADDGTEGIFPRVNLGKHFEDLQPGLTIRHFLTRTVTEADNVFFTCLTLNPAPIHLDHELSKENAASLSSDPSSKSDGTGKPLFNSMFTLALLVGMSVPELTHGTTVANLGFSEVIFPKPVYPGDTLRAETTILDRRESKSRPTQGIVTFQHMAYNQRGEVVCKATRQALMKRKA
;
A
#
# COMPACT_ATOMS: atom_id res chain seq x y z
N MET A 1 58.98 22.49 -29.89
CA MET A 1 57.97 22.14 -30.92
C MET A 1 57.65 20.67 -30.69
N THR A 2 56.45 20.25 -30.30
CA THR A 2 55.09 20.85 -30.29
C THR A 2 54.24 19.95 -29.37
N SER A 3 53.54 20.45 -28.34
CA SER A 3 52.20 21.05 -28.39
C SER A 3 51.25 20.25 -29.31
N ALA A 4 50.15 19.67 -28.88
CA ALA A 4 49.13 20.25 -28.03
C ALA A 4 48.14 19.15 -27.60
N GLN A 5 47.94 18.98 -26.30
CA GLN A 5 46.68 18.51 -25.69
C GLN A 5 46.70 18.67 -24.16
N ALA A 6 47.41 19.70 -23.67
CA ALA A 6 47.34 20.19 -22.30
C ALA A 6 46.64 21.56 -22.32
N ARG A 7 45.30 21.56 -22.36
CA ARG A 7 44.45 22.72 -22.01
C ARG A 7 42.99 22.27 -22.01
N LEU A 8 42.32 22.53 -20.88
CA LEU A 8 40.90 22.32 -20.54
C LEU A 8 40.67 21.15 -19.58
N PHE A 9 41.04 21.34 -18.31
CA PHE A 9 40.28 20.96 -17.10
C PHE A 9 41.06 21.46 -15.87
N ARG A 10 41.04 22.79 -15.68
CA ARG A 10 41.40 23.47 -14.42
C ARG A 10 40.49 24.70 -14.30
N HIS A 11 40.01 24.94 -13.08
CA HIS A 11 39.01 25.94 -12.63
C HIS A 11 37.56 25.43 -12.80
N CYS A 12 36.76 25.14 -11.77
CA CYS A 12 36.65 25.73 -10.43
C CYS A 12 36.27 24.68 -9.36
N LEU A 13 37.08 24.58 -8.29
CA LEU A 13 36.69 24.05 -6.99
C LEU A 13 37.13 25.08 -5.93
N PRO A 14 36.31 25.39 -4.90
CA PRO A 14 36.60 26.41 -3.89
C PRO A 14 37.64 25.93 -2.85
N PRO A 15 38.30 26.85 -2.11
CA PRO A 15 39.48 26.55 -1.31
C PRO A 15 39.15 26.05 0.12
N THR A 16 39.80 24.93 0.47
CA THR A 16 40.47 24.58 1.76
C THR A 16 39.88 25.09 3.09
N LEU A 17 39.41 24.15 3.92
CA LEU A 17 39.45 24.21 5.39
C LEU A 17 40.74 23.51 5.90
N PRO A 18 41.36 23.99 7.00
CA PRO A 18 42.64 23.50 7.46
C PRO A 18 42.54 22.17 8.20
N SER A 19 43.60 21.40 8.03
CA SER A 19 43.86 20.09 8.63
C SER A 19 44.33 20.24 10.08
N ASN A 20 43.73 19.48 10.99
CA ASN A 20 44.41 19.02 12.21
C ASN A 20 44.27 17.51 12.33
N ARG A 21 45.44 16.86 12.40
CA ARG A 21 45.67 15.43 12.67
C ARG A 21 45.47 15.13 14.16
N LEU A 22 45.36 13.82 14.43
CA LEU A 22 45.41 13.08 15.70
C LEU A 22 44.03 12.87 16.35
N GLN A 23 43.52 11.66 16.61
CA GLN A 23 44.12 10.35 16.82
C GLN A 23 43.18 9.24 16.29
N LEU A 24 43.77 8.22 15.64
CA LEU A 24 43.13 6.91 15.53
C LEU A 24 43.08 6.29 16.93
N LEU A 25 41.86 5.99 17.40
CA LEU A 25 41.64 4.93 18.38
C LEU A 25 40.87 3.80 17.70
N ASP A 26 41.46 2.62 17.80
CA ASP A 26 40.92 1.33 17.41
C ASP A 26 39.50 1.13 17.96
N ALA A 27 38.52 0.94 17.07
CA ALA A 27 37.20 0.43 17.41
C ALA A 27 36.79 -0.67 16.41
N LYS A 28 37.68 -1.66 16.21
CA LYS A 28 37.19 -3.01 15.90
C LYS A 28 36.48 -3.50 17.16
N THR A 29 35.23 -3.94 17.01
CA THR A 29 34.33 -4.51 18.05
C THR A 29 33.29 -3.56 18.66
N SER A 30 32.36 -2.98 17.88
CA SER A 30 30.99 -2.63 18.39
C SER A 30 29.99 -2.20 17.30
N ILE A 31 29.83 -2.97 16.20
CA ILE A 31 28.78 -2.67 15.19
C ILE A 31 27.78 -3.84 15.00
N ARG A 32 27.93 -4.95 15.73
CA ARG A 32 27.03 -6.12 15.58
C ARG A 32 25.93 -6.27 16.64
N SER A 33 25.78 -5.37 17.61
CA SER A 33 24.74 -5.47 18.64
C SER A 33 23.63 -4.41 18.59
N CYS A 34 23.83 -3.26 17.92
CA CYS A 34 22.82 -2.17 17.96
C CYS A 34 21.66 -2.28 16.96
N GLN A 35 21.79 -3.01 15.85
CA GLN A 35 20.69 -3.09 14.86
C GLN A 35 19.68 -4.22 15.13
N PHE A 36 20.04 -5.25 15.91
CA PHE A 36 19.13 -6.35 16.26
C PHE A 36 18.39 -6.15 17.59
N SER A 37 18.87 -5.28 18.48
CA SER A 37 18.16 -4.94 19.74
C SER A 37 16.94 -4.07 19.45
N CYS A 38 17.09 -2.98 18.68
CA CYS A 38 16.01 -2.01 18.47
C CYS A 38 14.78 -2.60 17.73
N ILE A 39 14.96 -3.57 16.84
CA ILE A 39 13.84 -4.22 16.12
C ILE A 39 13.07 -5.18 17.03
N ASN A 40 13.75 -5.81 18.00
CA ASN A 40 13.09 -6.70 18.97
C ASN A 40 12.46 -5.94 20.14
N ASP A 41 13.00 -4.78 20.51
CA ASP A 41 12.45 -3.96 21.59
C ASP A 41 11.14 -3.26 21.16
N ILE A 42 11.02 -2.83 19.90
CA ILE A 42 9.75 -2.33 19.33
C ILE A 42 8.70 -3.44 19.19
N ARG A 43 9.11 -4.68 18.93
CA ARG A 43 8.18 -5.83 18.91
C ARG A 43 7.69 -6.21 20.31
N LYS A 44 8.51 -6.05 21.35
CA LYS A 44 8.14 -6.38 22.74
C LYS A 44 7.26 -5.32 23.39
N SER A 45 7.45 -4.03 23.09
CA SER A 45 6.60 -2.96 23.63
C SER A 45 5.15 -3.04 23.12
N ASN A 46 4.94 -3.50 21.88
CA ASN A 46 3.60 -3.62 21.30
C ASN A 46 2.90 -4.96 21.62
N PHE A 47 3.62 -6.01 22.01
CA PHE A 47 3.04 -7.30 22.41
C PHE A 47 2.79 -7.44 23.92
N SER A 48 3.54 -6.72 24.77
CA SER A 48 3.37 -6.80 26.23
C SER A 48 2.04 -6.23 26.73
N ALA A 49 1.38 -5.36 25.95
CA ALA A 49 0.09 -4.79 26.35
C ALA A 49 -1.10 -5.75 26.14
N ALA A 50 -0.91 -6.89 25.46
CA ALA A 50 -1.99 -7.81 25.10
C ALA A 50 -1.99 -9.15 25.88
N ALA A 51 -1.05 -9.37 26.81
CA ALA A 51 -0.90 -10.69 27.44
C ALA A 51 -0.41 -10.64 28.91
N THR A 52 -1.09 -9.88 29.77
CA THR A 52 -1.13 -10.19 31.21
C THR A 52 -2.50 -9.83 31.76
N GLY A 53 -3.39 -10.81 31.82
CA GLY A 53 -4.60 -10.72 32.63
C GLY A 53 -4.20 -10.72 34.09
N ASN A 54 -4.21 -9.54 34.72
CA ASN A 54 -4.24 -9.43 36.16
C ASN A 54 -5.52 -8.68 36.51
N THR A 55 -6.42 -9.41 37.17
CA THR A 55 -7.74 -8.96 37.60
C THR A 55 -7.59 -7.94 38.72
N SER A 56 -7.74 -6.66 38.39
CA SER A 56 -8.19 -5.63 39.32
C SER A 56 -9.30 -4.84 38.65
N ASN A 57 -10.49 -4.93 39.25
CA ASN A 57 -11.72 -4.26 38.81
C ASN A 57 -11.52 -2.74 38.79
N ASP A 58 -11.33 -2.17 37.60
CA ASP A 58 -11.68 -0.77 37.30
C ASP A 58 -12.54 -0.76 36.03
N SER A 59 -13.82 -1.09 36.22
CA SER A 59 -14.86 -0.97 35.21
C SER A 59 -15.30 0.49 35.08
N ASN A 60 -14.72 1.26 34.13
CA ASN A 60 -15.38 2.32 33.32
C ASN A 60 -14.38 3.32 32.67
N SER A 61 -13.60 2.91 31.66
CA SER A 61 -13.21 3.83 30.58
C SER A 61 -13.02 3.10 29.24
N ASN A 62 -14.06 3.08 28.41
CA ASN A 62 -13.96 2.69 26.99
C ASN A 62 -13.24 3.82 26.22
N THR A 63 -11.92 3.96 26.40
CA THR A 63 -11.12 4.95 25.68
C THR A 63 -10.77 4.39 24.30
N ILE A 64 -11.43 4.88 23.26
CA ILE A 64 -11.16 4.51 21.86
C ILE A 64 -9.70 4.90 21.54
N LEU A 65 -8.89 3.96 21.05
CA LEU A 65 -7.52 4.26 20.62
C LEU A 65 -7.56 5.30 19.48
N PRO A 66 -6.62 6.27 19.41
CA PRO A 66 -6.62 7.28 18.34
C PRO A 66 -6.66 6.70 16.92
N THR A 67 -6.06 5.53 16.71
CA THR A 67 -6.06 4.78 15.43
C THR A 67 -7.40 4.11 15.10
N GLN A 68 -8.29 3.96 16.08
CA GLN A 68 -9.63 3.37 15.94
C GLN A 68 -10.74 4.41 15.79
N ARG A 69 -10.42 5.71 15.94
CA ARG A 69 -11.39 6.80 15.74
C ARG A 69 -11.79 6.87 14.26
N LEU A 70 -13.09 7.07 14.00
CA LEU A 70 -13.57 7.30 12.64
C LEU A 70 -13.02 8.64 12.11
N ARG A 71 -12.60 8.65 10.84
CA ARG A 71 -12.13 9.85 10.12
C ARG A 71 -12.65 9.84 8.68
N ARG A 72 -13.92 9.48 8.48
CA ARG A 72 -14.52 9.42 7.13
C ARG A 72 -14.44 10.80 6.47
N SER A 73 -14.80 11.85 7.22
CA SER A 73 -14.64 13.24 6.78
C SER A 73 -13.60 13.98 7.62
N VAL A 74 -12.68 14.65 6.93
CA VAL A 74 -11.68 15.55 7.52
C VAL A 74 -11.90 16.94 6.93
N HIS A 75 -12.57 17.81 7.68
CA HIS A 75 -13.13 19.06 7.16
C HIS A 75 -12.31 20.28 7.55
N PHE A 76 -11.93 21.10 6.57
CA PHE A 76 -11.17 22.34 6.81
C PHE A 76 -12.07 23.50 7.22
N VAL A 77 -11.60 24.28 8.19
CA VAL A 77 -12.25 25.51 8.68
C VAL A 77 -11.18 26.60 8.84
N PRO A 78 -11.25 27.71 8.07
CA PRO A 78 -10.31 28.82 8.20
C PRO A 78 -10.33 29.44 9.60
N ALA A 79 -9.16 29.59 10.22
CA ALA A 79 -9.02 30.08 11.58
C ALA A 79 -9.30 31.58 11.77
N ASP A 80 -9.27 32.37 10.69
CA ASP A 80 -9.58 33.81 10.72
C ASP A 80 -11.09 34.11 10.54
N ASN A 81 -11.93 33.08 10.42
CA ASN A 81 -13.38 33.23 10.20
C ASN A 81 -14.19 32.75 11.41
N THR A 82 -14.46 33.65 12.36
CA THR A 82 -15.23 33.37 13.58
C THR A 82 -16.61 32.76 13.30
N LYS A 83 -17.27 33.16 12.21
CA LYS A 83 -18.58 32.62 11.84
C LYS A 83 -18.50 31.13 11.47
N PHE A 84 -17.44 30.73 10.77
CA PHE A 84 -17.22 29.33 10.39
C PHE A 84 -16.76 28.50 11.60
N LEU A 85 -15.84 29.04 12.42
CA LEU A 85 -15.42 28.42 13.68
C LEU A 85 -16.60 28.10 14.59
N ASN A 86 -17.51 29.05 14.82
CA ASN A 86 -18.67 28.84 15.70
C ASN A 86 -19.67 27.80 15.16
N LYS A 87 -19.64 27.49 13.86
CA LYS A 87 -20.50 26.47 13.25
C LYS A 87 -19.85 25.10 13.14
N SER A 88 -18.52 25.03 13.19
CA SER A 88 -17.73 23.84 12.83
C SER A 88 -18.15 22.58 13.61
N LEU A 89 -18.36 22.70 14.92
CA LEU A 89 -18.73 21.58 15.80
C LEU A 89 -20.14 21.02 15.53
N PHE A 90 -20.99 21.77 14.83
CA PHE A 90 -22.35 21.37 14.49
C PHE A 90 -22.46 20.77 13.08
N LEU A 91 -21.36 20.70 12.32
CA LEU A 91 -21.37 20.18 10.96
C LEU A 91 -21.45 18.65 10.88
N GLY A 92 -21.23 17.96 12.00
CA GLY A 92 -21.23 16.49 12.05
C GLY A 92 -20.03 15.84 11.36
N ALA A 93 -18.92 16.57 11.14
CA ALA A 93 -17.69 15.98 10.65
C ALA A 93 -17.07 15.03 11.69
N ASP A 94 -16.41 13.97 11.21
CA ASP A 94 -15.64 13.08 12.08
C ASP A 94 -14.38 13.80 12.61
N THR A 95 -13.75 14.62 11.75
CA THR A 95 -12.60 15.46 12.08
C THR A 95 -12.79 16.88 11.54
N ILE A 96 -12.52 17.88 12.37
CA ILE A 96 -12.42 19.30 12.02
C ILE A 96 -10.95 19.71 12.07
N VAL A 97 -10.47 20.34 10.99
CA VAL A 97 -9.14 20.92 10.87
C VAL A 97 -9.29 22.44 10.91
N LEU A 98 -8.88 23.05 12.01
CA LEU A 98 -8.81 24.49 12.19
C LEU A 98 -7.53 25.00 11.51
N ASP A 99 -7.68 25.70 10.40
CA ASP A 99 -6.58 25.94 9.47
C ASP A 99 -5.90 27.28 9.70
N LEU A 100 -4.60 27.27 10.00
CA LEU A 100 -3.74 28.46 10.08
C LEU A 100 -2.83 28.62 8.85
N GLU A 101 -2.85 27.66 7.92
CA GLU A 101 -2.08 27.69 6.68
C GLU A 101 -2.88 28.38 5.56
N ASP A 102 -3.02 27.81 4.37
CA ASP A 102 -3.33 28.55 3.13
C ASP A 102 -4.66 29.32 3.15
N SER A 103 -5.64 28.89 3.95
CA SER A 103 -6.92 29.61 4.02
C SER A 103 -6.85 30.93 4.80
N VAL A 104 -5.77 31.17 5.56
CA VAL A 104 -5.58 32.36 6.38
C VAL A 104 -4.58 33.30 5.74
N LYS A 105 -5.05 34.51 5.43
CA LYS A 105 -4.20 35.56 4.84
C LYS A 105 -3.30 36.23 5.88
N ASP A 106 -3.88 36.63 7.01
CA ASP A 106 -3.16 37.24 8.12
C ASP A 106 -2.98 36.21 9.24
N LYS A 107 -1.77 35.66 9.33
CA LYS A 107 -1.43 34.59 10.28
C LYS A 107 -1.55 35.03 11.73
N HIS A 108 -1.31 36.30 12.02
CA HIS A 108 -1.45 36.84 13.38
C HIS A 108 -2.92 36.90 13.78
N VAL A 109 -3.78 37.47 12.91
CA VAL A 109 -5.23 37.51 13.15
C VAL A 109 -5.83 36.11 13.25
N GLY A 110 -5.37 35.17 12.40
CA GLY A 110 -5.81 33.77 12.45
C GLY A 110 -5.48 33.11 13.80
N ARG A 111 -4.25 33.27 14.31
CA ARG A 111 -3.85 32.74 15.62
C ARG A 111 -4.66 33.33 16.76
N GLU A 112 -4.84 34.64 16.78
CA GLU A 112 -5.60 35.34 17.83
C GLU A 112 -7.06 34.89 17.83
N THR A 113 -7.69 34.85 16.65
CA THR A 113 -9.07 34.40 16.49
C THR A 113 -9.24 32.95 16.91
N LEU A 114 -8.31 32.08 16.52
CA LEU A 114 -8.32 30.68 16.91
C LEU A 114 -8.12 30.50 18.42
N HIS A 115 -7.18 31.25 19.02
CA HIS A 115 -6.95 31.22 20.46
C HIS A 115 -8.21 31.59 21.24
N GLN A 116 -8.85 32.70 20.87
CA GLN A 116 -10.11 33.14 21.48
C GLN A 116 -11.23 32.09 21.31
N TYR A 117 -11.35 31.50 20.13
CA TYR A 117 -12.32 30.44 19.88
C TYR A 117 -12.05 29.20 20.74
N LEU A 118 -10.82 28.70 20.75
CA LEU A 118 -10.43 27.52 21.52
C LEU A 118 -10.65 27.74 23.03
N GLU A 119 -10.30 28.91 23.56
CA GLU A 119 -10.59 29.28 24.95
C GLU A 119 -12.10 29.35 25.22
N SER A 120 -12.90 29.88 24.28
CA SER A 120 -14.36 29.95 24.43
C SER A 120 -15.02 28.57 24.54
N ILE A 121 -14.48 27.56 23.84
CA ILE A 121 -14.98 26.20 23.91
C ILE A 121 -14.34 25.39 25.04
N LYS A 122 -13.18 25.79 25.57
CA LYS A 122 -12.41 25.08 26.62
C LYS A 122 -13.20 24.79 27.90
N SER A 123 -14.08 25.70 28.31
CA SER A 123 -14.99 25.50 29.46
C SER A 123 -16.16 24.56 29.15
N SER A 124 -16.53 24.43 27.88
CA SER A 124 -17.62 23.58 27.36
C SER A 124 -17.12 22.22 26.84
N LEU A 125 -15.79 22.07 26.66
CA LEU A 125 -15.11 20.89 26.12
C LEU A 125 -15.31 19.58 26.91
N PRO A 126 -15.76 19.55 28.19
CA PRO A 126 -16.06 18.27 28.86
C PRO A 126 -17.42 17.62 28.52
N SER A 127 -18.37 18.28 27.85
CA SER A 127 -19.74 17.74 27.69
C SER A 127 -20.15 17.48 26.24
N LEU A 128 -20.26 16.18 25.93
CA LEU A 128 -20.98 15.53 24.81
C LEU A 128 -20.53 15.80 23.36
N ALA A 129 -20.23 17.03 22.94
CA ALA A 129 -19.89 17.32 21.53
C ALA A 129 -18.48 16.80 21.14
N ARG A 130 -17.52 16.86 22.07
CA ARG A 130 -16.15 16.37 21.87
C ARG A 130 -16.05 14.84 21.74
N LYS A 131 -17.06 14.08 22.20
CA LYS A 131 -17.00 12.60 22.19
C LYS A 131 -16.94 12.02 20.79
N ASN A 132 -17.50 12.71 19.78
CA ASN A 132 -17.59 12.17 18.43
C ASN A 132 -16.71 12.91 17.40
N THR A 133 -16.40 14.20 17.58
CA THR A 133 -15.63 14.98 16.59
C THR A 133 -14.20 15.24 17.05
N GLU A 134 -13.22 14.85 16.23
CA GLU A 134 -11.80 15.13 16.43
C GLU A 134 -11.47 16.56 16.01
N ILE A 135 -10.70 17.29 16.81
CA ILE A 135 -10.28 18.65 16.51
C ILE A 135 -8.77 18.66 16.29
N LEU A 136 -8.35 19.03 15.08
CA LEU A 136 -6.97 19.22 14.70
C LEU A 136 -6.72 20.70 14.36
N VAL A 137 -5.48 21.16 14.52
CA VAL A 137 -5.02 22.43 13.94
C VAL A 137 -4.08 22.12 12.79
N ARG A 138 -4.31 22.67 11.59
CA ARG A 138 -3.29 22.68 10.52
C ARG A 138 -2.34 23.84 10.79
N ILE A 139 -1.10 23.51 11.18
CA ILE A 139 -0.05 24.49 11.43
C ILE A 139 0.59 24.92 10.11
N ASN A 140 1.35 26.01 10.12
CA ASN A 140 2.19 26.37 8.97
C ASN A 140 3.39 25.39 8.83
N PRO A 141 3.98 25.26 7.62
CA PRO A 141 5.12 24.38 7.37
C PRO A 141 6.31 24.63 8.31
N LEU A 142 7.01 23.55 8.66
CA LEU A 142 8.22 23.62 9.51
C LEU A 142 9.39 24.28 8.77
N SER A 143 9.43 24.11 7.45
CA SER A 143 10.35 24.74 6.51
C SER A 143 9.65 25.92 5.84
N GLY A 144 10.03 27.15 6.18
CA GLY A 144 9.39 28.36 5.65
C GLY A 144 10.05 29.65 6.11
N SER A 145 9.55 30.80 5.63
CA SER A 145 10.00 32.12 6.08
C SER A 145 9.65 32.38 7.56
N ASP A 146 10.32 33.34 8.19
CA ASP A 146 10.10 33.71 9.61
C ASP A 146 8.64 34.06 9.93
N ASP A 147 7.87 34.55 8.94
CA ASP A 147 6.44 34.90 9.07
C ASP A 147 5.52 33.68 9.29
N THR A 148 5.99 32.47 8.97
CA THR A 148 5.20 31.23 9.17
C THR A 148 4.96 30.93 10.64
N ASN A 149 5.91 31.25 11.51
CA ASN A 149 5.87 31.11 12.98
C ASN A 149 5.10 29.87 13.50
N TRP A 150 5.34 28.70 12.89
CA TRP A 150 4.63 27.44 13.16
C TRP A 150 4.69 26.98 14.62
N LYS A 151 5.71 27.41 15.37
CA LYS A 151 5.82 27.14 16.82
C LYS A 151 4.71 27.83 17.61
N GLU A 152 4.30 29.02 17.20
CA GLU A 152 3.17 29.71 17.83
C GLU A 152 1.85 29.02 17.46
N ASP A 153 1.71 28.50 16.22
CA ASP A 153 0.55 27.67 15.84
C ASP A 153 0.44 26.43 16.74
N LEU A 154 1.56 25.74 16.95
CA LEU A 154 1.66 24.58 17.83
C LEU A 154 1.24 24.94 19.27
N LYS A 155 1.69 26.09 19.76
CA LYS A 155 1.36 26.59 21.10
C LYS A 155 -0.12 26.94 21.23
N VAL A 156 -0.71 27.64 20.26
CA VAL A 156 -2.14 27.97 20.24
C VAL A 156 -2.99 26.69 20.30
N GLY A 157 -2.69 25.71 19.45
CA GLY A 157 -3.40 24.43 19.45
C GLY A 157 -3.22 23.65 20.76
N PHE A 158 -1.99 23.53 21.25
CA PHE A 158 -1.68 22.82 22.49
C PHE A 158 -2.41 23.43 23.69
N MET A 159 -2.34 24.75 23.85
CA MET A 159 -3.01 25.46 24.95
C MET A 159 -4.54 25.39 24.83
N GLY A 160 -5.06 25.32 23.61
CA GLY A 160 -6.48 25.11 23.34
C GLY A 160 -6.98 23.68 23.59
N GLY A 161 -6.07 22.71 23.85
CA GLY A 161 -6.44 21.33 24.16
C GLY A 161 -7.00 20.55 22.96
N VAL A 162 -6.48 20.79 21.76
CA VAL A 162 -6.87 20.05 20.55
C VAL A 162 -6.40 18.60 20.60
N ASP A 163 -7.01 17.71 19.80
CA ASP A 163 -6.65 16.29 19.77
C ASP A 163 -5.29 16.05 19.07
N GLY A 164 -4.92 16.96 18.16
CA GLY A 164 -3.74 16.80 17.32
C GLY A 164 -3.49 17.92 16.34
N PHE A 165 -2.57 17.66 15.42
CA PHE A 165 -2.15 18.59 14.39
C PHE A 165 -2.13 17.94 13.00
N MET A 166 -2.56 18.69 12.00
CA MET A 166 -2.30 18.38 10.60
C MET A 166 -1.02 19.09 10.18
N ILE A 167 -0.08 18.34 9.60
CA ILE A 167 1.27 18.85 9.31
C ILE A 167 1.46 18.94 7.79
N PRO A 168 1.51 20.16 7.24
CA PRO A 168 1.78 20.32 5.83
C PRO A 168 3.28 20.18 5.53
N LYS A 169 3.61 19.84 4.28
CA LYS A 169 4.92 19.83 3.64
C LYS A 169 5.98 19.08 4.45
N VAL A 170 5.56 17.99 5.10
CA VAL A 170 6.48 17.11 5.82
C VAL A 170 7.29 16.29 4.83
N GLU A 171 8.60 16.47 4.86
CA GLU A 171 9.51 15.81 3.93
C GLU A 171 10.30 14.67 4.57
N SER A 172 10.35 14.62 5.91
CA SER A 172 11.15 13.64 6.65
C SER A 172 10.48 13.17 7.93
N ILE A 173 10.84 11.97 8.39
CA ILE A 173 10.44 11.46 9.71
C ILE A 173 11.04 12.28 10.86
N ASP A 174 12.18 12.95 10.63
CA ASP A 174 12.87 13.72 11.67
C ASP A 174 12.11 15.00 12.04
N GLU A 175 11.39 15.61 11.10
CA GLU A 175 10.43 16.69 11.38
C GLU A 175 9.30 16.23 12.32
N LEU A 176 8.79 15.01 12.13
CA LEU A 176 7.77 14.44 13.01
C LEU A 176 8.33 14.10 14.40
N ARG A 177 9.58 13.65 14.48
CA ARG A 177 10.28 13.44 15.76
C ARG A 177 10.49 14.75 16.51
N LEU A 178 10.88 15.81 15.80
CA LEU A 178 11.00 17.15 16.38
C LEU A 178 9.67 17.61 16.98
N LEU A 179 8.55 17.44 16.25
CA LEU A 179 7.22 17.77 16.76
C LEU A 179 6.85 16.93 17.99
N ASP A 180 7.12 15.63 17.96
CA ASP A 180 6.87 14.73 19.10
C ASP A 180 7.67 15.15 20.34
N ASP A 181 8.95 15.49 20.19
CA ASP A 181 9.80 15.97 21.29
C ASP A 181 9.27 17.28 21.87
N LEU A 182 8.89 18.24 21.02
CA LEU A 182 8.31 19.52 21.45
C LEU A 182 7.00 19.31 22.22
N LEU A 183 6.09 18.50 21.66
CA LEU A 183 4.81 18.19 22.31
C LEU A 183 5.01 17.43 23.63
N THR A 184 5.99 16.53 23.69
CA THR A 184 6.36 15.79 24.90
C THR A 184 6.92 16.72 25.98
N ASN A 185 7.71 17.74 25.60
CA ASN A 185 8.22 18.73 26.54
C ASN A 185 7.11 19.65 27.04
N MET A 186 6.24 20.13 26.15
CA MET A 186 5.06 20.92 26.54
C MET A 186 4.13 20.11 27.47
N GLU A 187 3.92 18.82 27.19
CA GLU A 187 3.19 17.88 28.06
C GLU A 187 3.81 17.80 29.46
N LYS A 188 5.14 17.69 29.57
CA LYS A 188 5.84 17.67 30.87
C LYS A 188 5.70 19.00 31.63
N GLU A 189 5.86 20.13 30.94
CA GLU A 189 5.76 21.47 31.54
C GLU A 189 4.35 21.76 32.09
N HIS A 190 3.33 21.16 31.48
CA HIS A 190 1.92 21.36 31.84
C HIS A 190 1.31 20.15 32.58
N SER A 191 2.14 19.15 32.93
CA SER A 191 1.72 17.97 33.70
C SER A 191 1.28 18.40 35.10
N GLY A 192 -0.04 18.41 35.33
CA GLY A 192 -0.66 18.89 36.57
C GLY A 192 -1.76 19.94 36.37
N ASN A 193 -1.89 20.52 35.17
CA ASN A 193 -3.03 21.36 34.83
C ASN A 193 -4.25 20.48 34.48
N ASN A 194 -5.25 20.47 35.37
CA ASN A 194 -6.41 19.57 35.42
C ASN A 194 -7.43 19.68 34.25
N GLY A 195 -6.99 20.01 33.03
CA GLY A 195 -7.89 20.15 31.89
C GLY A 195 -7.26 20.33 30.50
N ILE A 196 -5.93 20.30 30.36
CA ILE A 196 -5.29 20.35 29.03
C ILE A 196 -5.26 18.94 28.46
N VAL A 197 -5.96 18.72 27.33
CA VAL A 197 -5.84 17.48 26.58
C VAL A 197 -4.53 17.50 25.82
N VAL A 198 -3.67 16.53 26.11
CA VAL A 198 -2.40 16.40 25.40
C VAL A 198 -2.67 15.94 23.97
N PRO A 199 -2.17 16.64 22.94
CA PRO A 199 -2.30 16.21 21.56
C PRO A 199 -1.59 14.88 21.32
N LYS A 200 -2.32 13.85 20.88
CA LYS A 200 -1.77 12.50 20.59
C LYS A 200 -1.82 12.14 19.10
N VAL A 201 -2.34 13.05 18.26
CA VAL A 201 -2.57 12.82 16.84
C VAL A 201 -1.70 13.74 16.00
N LEU A 202 -0.94 13.15 15.06
CA LEU A 202 -0.37 13.83 13.91
C LEU A 202 -0.99 13.26 12.63
N LEU A 203 -1.36 14.17 11.73
CA LEU A 203 -1.87 13.85 10.39
C LEU A 203 -1.04 14.59 9.33
N PRO A 204 0.07 13.99 8.86
CA PRO A 204 0.87 14.58 7.79
C PRO A 204 0.14 14.58 6.44
N ILE A 205 0.30 15.67 5.68
CA ILE A 205 0.01 15.69 4.25
C ILE A 205 1.28 15.18 3.54
N ALA A 206 1.35 13.87 3.35
CA ALA A 206 2.61 13.13 3.17
C ALA A 206 3.12 13.08 1.72
N THR A 207 2.49 13.76 0.77
CA THR A 207 2.92 13.74 -0.65
C THR A 207 2.79 15.08 -1.35
N GLU A 208 2.64 16.18 -0.62
CA GLU A 208 2.42 17.49 -1.27
C GLU A 208 3.72 18.19 -1.72
N THR A 209 4.88 17.54 -1.52
CA THR A 209 6.16 17.88 -2.14
C THR A 209 6.79 16.63 -2.78
N PRO A 210 7.70 16.77 -3.76
CA PRO A 210 8.39 15.63 -4.36
C PRO A 210 9.21 14.82 -3.35
N MET A 211 9.83 15.47 -2.37
CA MET A 211 10.60 14.78 -1.32
C MET A 211 9.69 13.98 -0.40
N ALA A 212 8.53 14.54 -0.03
CA ALA A 212 7.52 13.85 0.75
C ALA A 212 7.05 12.55 0.05
N VAL A 213 6.81 12.60 -1.27
CA VAL A 213 6.46 11.41 -2.08
C VAL A 213 7.53 10.32 -1.96
N LEU A 214 8.81 10.66 -2.06
CA LEU A 214 9.91 9.69 -1.97
C LEU A 214 10.08 9.11 -0.55
N ASN A 215 9.78 9.90 0.47
CA ASN A 215 9.96 9.53 1.88
C ASN A 215 8.69 9.00 2.56
N ILE A 216 7.57 8.92 1.85
CA ILE A 216 6.23 8.66 2.38
C ILE A 216 6.14 7.43 3.31
N ALA A 217 6.86 6.36 2.99
CA ALA A 217 6.87 5.14 3.80
C ALA A 217 7.47 5.37 5.20
N SER A 218 8.46 6.27 5.31
CA SER A 218 9.06 6.64 6.59
C SER A 218 8.19 7.64 7.36
N ILE A 219 7.60 8.61 6.65
CA ILE A 219 6.68 9.61 7.20
C ILE A 219 5.48 8.91 7.86
N ALA A 220 4.91 7.91 7.19
CA ALA A 220 3.77 7.15 7.71
C ALA A 220 4.06 6.41 9.04
N GLN A 221 5.34 6.14 9.34
CA GLN A 221 5.80 5.47 10.57
C GLN A 221 6.24 6.48 11.66
N GLY A 222 6.02 7.78 11.45
CA GLY A 222 6.41 8.81 12.40
C GLY A 222 5.69 8.68 13.76
N PRO A 223 6.30 9.19 14.84
CA PRO A 223 5.66 9.19 16.15
C PRO A 223 4.33 9.98 16.10
N ARG A 224 3.33 9.52 16.87
CA ARG A 224 1.97 10.08 16.92
C ARG A 224 1.20 10.11 15.59
N VAL A 225 1.76 9.60 14.49
CA VAL A 225 1.04 9.51 13.21
C VAL A 225 -0.04 8.45 13.33
N VAL A 226 -1.29 8.86 13.11
CA VAL A 226 -2.47 7.97 13.13
C VAL A 226 -3.18 7.91 11.78
N ALA A 227 -2.89 8.87 10.91
CA ALA A 227 -3.40 8.98 9.57
C ALA A 227 -2.41 9.77 8.70
N ILE A 228 -2.37 9.49 7.40
CA ILE A 228 -1.71 10.35 6.40
C ILE A 228 -2.68 10.68 5.28
N THR A 229 -2.49 11.84 4.66
CA THR A 229 -3.22 12.27 3.47
C THR A 229 -2.26 12.73 2.38
N TRP A 230 -2.81 13.16 1.26
CA TRP A 230 -2.07 13.60 0.08
C TRP A 230 -2.67 14.88 -0.52
N GLY A 231 -1.83 15.69 -1.18
CA GLY A 231 -2.22 16.97 -1.78
C GLY A 231 -1.69 17.10 -3.22
N CYS A 232 -2.58 17.17 -4.21
CA CYS A 232 -2.17 17.30 -5.62
C CYS A 232 -1.86 18.73 -6.04
N GLU A 233 -2.50 19.73 -5.43
CA GLU A 233 -2.37 21.13 -5.85
C GLU A 233 -0.98 21.68 -5.53
N ASP A 234 -0.53 21.62 -4.27
CA ASP A 234 0.83 22.02 -3.90
C ASP A 234 1.89 21.20 -4.62
N LEU A 235 1.70 19.88 -4.72
CA LEU A 235 2.61 19.02 -5.48
C LEU A 235 2.72 19.44 -6.95
N SER A 236 1.61 19.87 -7.56
CA SER A 236 1.61 20.31 -8.95
C SER A 236 2.46 21.56 -9.16
N ALA A 237 2.42 22.49 -8.20
CA ALA A 237 3.24 23.70 -8.22
C ALA A 237 4.72 23.35 -8.07
N GLU A 238 5.07 22.47 -7.13
CA GLU A 238 6.45 22.00 -6.91
C GLU A 238 7.02 21.25 -8.12
N LEU A 239 6.19 20.46 -8.81
CA LEU A 239 6.59 19.74 -10.02
C LEU A 239 6.65 20.63 -11.28
N GLY A 240 6.08 21.84 -11.23
CA GLY A 240 5.89 22.67 -12.41
C GLY A 240 4.83 22.12 -13.39
N SER A 241 3.86 21.35 -12.89
CA SER A 241 2.76 20.83 -13.72
C SER A 241 1.74 21.92 -14.01
N TYR A 242 1.24 21.99 -15.25
CA TYR A 242 0.20 22.94 -15.67
C TYR A 242 -1.22 22.58 -15.19
N GLY A 243 -1.37 21.47 -14.47
CA GLY A 243 -2.62 21.03 -13.87
C GLY A 243 -2.48 19.68 -13.19
N THR A 244 -3.51 19.28 -12.43
CA THR A 244 -3.54 17.99 -11.73
C THR A 244 -4.31 16.92 -12.50
N ARG A 245 -5.15 17.34 -13.45
CA ARG A 245 -6.07 16.47 -14.20
C ARG A 245 -6.00 16.72 -15.69
N ASN A 246 -6.23 15.68 -16.47
CA ASN A 246 -6.34 15.77 -17.92
C ASN A 246 -7.78 16.19 -18.32
N GLN A 247 -7.93 17.47 -18.62
CA GLN A 247 -9.22 18.06 -19.03
C GLN A 247 -9.74 17.49 -20.36
N SER A 248 -8.85 16.97 -21.22
CA SER A 248 -9.22 16.41 -22.52
C SER A 248 -9.69 14.96 -22.46
N SER A 249 -9.54 14.27 -21.33
CA SER A 249 -9.91 12.85 -21.14
C SER A 249 -10.86 12.64 -19.95
N GLY A 250 -11.79 13.58 -19.75
CA GLY A 250 -12.87 13.41 -18.77
C GLY A 250 -12.50 13.76 -17.32
N GLY A 251 -11.37 14.46 -17.09
CA GLY A 251 -11.02 15.00 -15.77
C GLY A 251 -10.31 14.02 -14.85
N GLU A 252 -9.73 12.94 -15.38
CA GLU A 252 -8.91 12.02 -14.60
C GLU A 252 -7.59 12.68 -14.15
N TYR A 253 -7.06 12.26 -12.99
CA TYR A 253 -5.72 12.66 -12.55
C TYR A 253 -4.66 12.27 -13.59
N LEU A 254 -3.69 13.16 -13.80
CA LEU A 254 -2.46 12.80 -14.53
C LEU A 254 -1.72 11.69 -13.76
N ASP A 255 -0.97 10.86 -14.48
CA ASP A 255 -0.36 9.64 -13.96
C ASP A 255 0.47 9.87 -12.70
N ILE A 256 1.22 10.98 -12.62
CA ILE A 256 2.03 11.31 -11.44
C ILE A 256 1.18 11.54 -10.18
N PHE A 257 0.03 12.21 -10.30
CA PHE A 257 -0.86 12.45 -9.16
C PHE A 257 -1.63 11.18 -8.79
N ARG A 258 -2.02 10.36 -9.78
CA ARG A 258 -2.59 9.03 -9.54
C ARG A 258 -1.60 8.14 -8.79
N TYR A 259 -0.34 8.16 -9.19
CA TYR A 259 0.75 7.44 -8.52
C TYR A 259 0.91 7.91 -7.07
N CYS A 260 0.95 9.23 -6.82
CA CYS A 260 1.08 9.78 -5.46
C CYS A 260 -0.11 9.39 -4.56
N ARG A 261 -1.34 9.46 -5.10
CA ARG A 261 -2.55 8.97 -4.42
C ARG A 261 -2.42 7.49 -4.03
N SER A 262 -2.00 6.63 -4.97
CA SER A 262 -1.80 5.21 -4.70
C SER A 262 -0.70 4.95 -3.68
N MET A 263 0.40 5.71 -3.73
CA MET A 263 1.50 5.59 -2.77
C MET A 263 1.07 6.01 -1.36
N CYS A 264 0.25 7.06 -1.21
CA CYS A 264 -0.36 7.45 0.06
C CYS A 264 -1.15 6.31 0.69
N LEU A 265 -2.01 5.66 -0.10
CA LEU A 265 -2.77 4.51 0.37
C LEU A 265 -1.85 3.37 0.84
N LEU A 266 -0.88 2.98 -0.01
CA LEU A 266 0.03 1.87 0.31
C LEU A 266 0.86 2.15 1.57
N ALA A 267 1.44 3.34 1.69
CA ALA A 267 2.26 3.73 2.82
C ALA A 267 1.45 3.74 4.13
N ALA A 268 0.23 4.30 4.11
CA ALA A 268 -0.66 4.33 5.27
C ALA A 268 -0.97 2.91 5.75
N LYS A 269 -1.40 2.02 4.83
CA LYS A 269 -1.75 0.64 5.18
C LYS A 269 -0.54 -0.17 5.64
N ALA A 270 0.64 0.05 5.06
CA ALA A 270 1.88 -0.59 5.48
C ALA A 270 2.32 -0.17 6.90
N ALA A 271 2.09 1.09 7.27
CA ALA A 271 2.36 1.60 8.61
C ALA A 271 1.22 1.33 9.63
N HIS A 272 0.13 0.68 9.21
CA HIS A 272 -1.07 0.44 10.02
C HIS A 272 -1.75 1.72 10.55
N VAL A 273 -1.67 2.80 9.77
CA VAL A 273 -2.36 4.07 10.03
C VAL A 273 -3.49 4.27 9.00
N GLN A 274 -4.37 5.24 9.25
CA GLN A 274 -5.49 5.50 8.35
C GLN A 274 -5.03 6.23 7.08
N ALA A 275 -5.62 5.86 5.94
CA ALA A 275 -5.39 6.53 4.66
C ALA A 275 -6.54 7.50 4.40
N ILE A 276 -6.25 8.79 4.29
CA ILE A 276 -7.24 9.83 3.98
C ILE A 276 -7.01 10.31 2.54
N ASP A 277 -8.07 10.30 1.73
CA ASP A 277 -8.00 10.77 0.35
C ASP A 277 -8.03 12.30 0.29
N GLY A 278 -7.44 12.88 -0.75
CA GLY A 278 -7.21 14.32 -0.88
C GLY A 278 -8.47 15.13 -1.13
N ILE A 279 -8.29 16.44 -1.30
CA ILE A 279 -9.39 17.37 -1.62
C ILE A 279 -9.94 17.14 -3.02
N TYR A 280 -11.19 17.53 -3.24
CA TYR A 280 -11.73 17.77 -4.57
C TYR A 280 -11.90 19.28 -4.78
N GLN A 281 -11.10 19.84 -5.67
CA GLN A 281 -10.96 21.29 -5.83
C GLN A 281 -12.27 21.98 -6.25
N ASN A 282 -13.05 21.36 -7.14
CA ASN A 282 -14.29 21.94 -7.63
C ASN A 282 -15.45 21.68 -6.65
N VAL A 283 -15.58 22.54 -5.64
CA VAL A 283 -16.63 22.44 -4.61
C VAL A 283 -18.07 22.51 -5.14
N ARG A 284 -18.28 22.96 -6.38
CA ARG A 284 -19.61 23.03 -7.01
C ARG A 284 -20.01 21.73 -7.69
N ASP A 285 -19.04 20.89 -8.04
CA ASP A 285 -19.28 19.61 -8.71
C ASP A 285 -19.37 18.48 -7.68
N MET A 286 -20.56 18.38 -7.07
CA MET A 286 -20.85 17.33 -6.10
C MET A 286 -20.92 15.94 -6.73
N THR A 287 -21.23 15.83 -8.02
CA THR A 287 -21.27 14.53 -8.72
C THR A 287 -19.86 13.96 -8.86
N GLY A 288 -18.91 14.75 -9.36
CA GLY A 288 -17.52 14.35 -9.45
C GLY A 288 -16.91 14.05 -8.07
N PHE A 289 -17.26 14.84 -7.07
CA PHE A 289 -16.88 14.59 -5.68
C PHE A 289 -17.35 13.21 -5.16
N VAL A 290 -18.64 12.88 -5.34
CA VAL A 290 -19.22 11.60 -4.91
C VAL A 290 -18.58 10.42 -5.65
N ASN A 291 -18.32 10.57 -6.95
CA ASN A 291 -17.65 9.55 -7.75
C ASN A 291 -16.24 9.27 -7.21
N GLU A 292 -15.46 10.32 -6.94
CA GLU A 292 -14.11 10.18 -6.41
C GLU A 292 -14.09 9.64 -4.97
N ALA A 293 -15.02 10.08 -4.11
CA ALA A 293 -15.16 9.54 -2.76
C ALA A 293 -15.53 8.05 -2.78
N SER A 294 -16.40 7.64 -3.70
CA SER A 294 -16.75 6.23 -3.92
C SER A 294 -15.54 5.43 -4.39
N GLU A 295 -14.77 5.95 -5.36
CA GLU A 295 -13.53 5.33 -5.82
C GLU A 295 -12.53 5.18 -4.66
N ALA A 296 -12.36 6.21 -3.83
CA ALA A 296 -11.47 6.16 -2.66
C ALA A 296 -11.86 5.04 -1.69
N LYS A 297 -13.16 4.89 -1.38
CA LYS A 297 -13.69 3.78 -0.58
C LYS A 297 -13.36 2.42 -1.21
N TYR A 298 -13.55 2.28 -2.52
CA TYR A 298 -13.24 1.05 -3.26
C TYR A 298 -11.74 0.72 -3.29
N MET A 299 -10.87 1.73 -3.43
CA MET A 299 -9.41 1.55 -3.34
C MET A 299 -8.97 1.11 -1.94
N GLY A 300 -9.71 1.52 -0.90
CA GLY A 300 -9.47 1.13 0.49
C GLY A 300 -9.02 2.28 1.39
N PHE A 301 -9.21 3.53 0.98
CA PHE A 301 -9.11 4.68 1.88
C PHE A 301 -10.10 4.57 3.03
N ASP A 302 -9.82 5.27 4.13
CA ASP A 302 -10.63 5.31 5.35
C ASP A 302 -11.45 6.60 5.48
N GLY A 303 -11.10 7.63 4.72
CA GLY A 303 -11.86 8.87 4.62
C GLY A 303 -11.37 9.78 3.50
N LYS A 304 -11.89 11.01 3.46
CA LYS A 304 -11.55 12.04 2.46
C LYS A 304 -11.57 13.44 3.07
N LEU A 305 -10.68 14.31 2.59
CA LEU A 305 -10.68 15.73 2.92
C LEU A 305 -11.92 16.44 2.34
N THR A 306 -12.53 17.34 3.11
CA THR A 306 -13.69 18.14 2.66
C THR A 306 -13.47 19.63 2.87
N LEU A 307 -13.92 20.44 1.92
CA LEU A 307 -13.79 21.91 1.90
C LEU A 307 -15.13 22.62 2.08
N HIS A 308 -16.25 21.96 1.74
CA HIS A 308 -17.60 22.51 1.86
C HIS A 308 -18.47 21.63 2.78
N PRO A 309 -19.36 22.20 3.62
CA PRO A 309 -20.23 21.40 4.50
C PRO A 309 -21.05 20.31 3.79
N ASP A 310 -21.56 20.59 2.59
CA ASP A 310 -22.36 19.62 1.81
C ASP A 310 -21.57 18.35 1.43
N GLN A 311 -20.23 18.42 1.44
CA GLN A 311 -19.37 17.27 1.18
C GLN A 311 -19.32 16.28 2.36
N ILE A 312 -19.63 16.72 3.58
CA ILE A 312 -19.52 15.87 4.78
C ILE A 312 -20.51 14.70 4.68
N ALA A 313 -21.79 14.99 4.45
CA ALA A 313 -22.82 13.97 4.32
C ALA A 313 -22.58 13.05 3.12
N ALA A 314 -22.10 13.62 2.01
CA ALA A 314 -21.74 12.86 0.80
C ALA A 314 -20.60 11.87 1.05
N VAL A 315 -19.53 12.27 1.76
CA VAL A 315 -18.44 11.36 2.13
C VAL A 315 -18.90 10.30 3.12
N HIS A 316 -19.68 10.67 4.14
CA HIS A 316 -20.21 9.70 5.10
C HIS A 316 -21.01 8.61 4.40
N SER A 317 -21.89 8.99 3.48
CA SER A 317 -22.66 8.07 2.65
C SER A 317 -21.77 7.20 1.75
N ALA A 318 -20.77 7.78 1.08
CA ALA A 318 -19.87 7.02 0.19
C ALA A 318 -18.99 5.99 0.95
N PHE A 319 -18.61 6.29 2.19
CA PHE A 319 -17.79 5.41 3.03
C PHE A 319 -18.60 4.42 3.87
N GLU A 320 -19.92 4.59 3.95
CA GLU A 320 -20.83 3.63 4.54
C GLU A 320 -21.07 2.46 3.57
N PRO A 321 -21.00 1.19 4.03
CA PRO A 321 -21.37 0.07 3.18
C PRO A 321 -22.85 0.14 2.84
N THR A 322 -23.19 -0.09 1.57
CA THR A 322 -24.59 -0.24 1.17
C THR A 322 -25.21 -1.46 1.86
N GLN A 323 -26.54 -1.50 1.94
CA GLN A 323 -27.25 -2.62 2.54
C GLN A 323 -26.86 -3.96 1.87
N SER A 324 -26.73 -3.97 0.54
CA SER A 324 -26.30 -5.16 -0.21
C SER A 324 -24.86 -5.58 0.11
N GLU A 325 -23.91 -4.63 0.18
CA GLU A 325 -22.53 -4.92 0.55
C GLU A 325 -22.42 -5.45 1.99
N PHE A 326 -23.25 -4.92 2.90
CA PHE A 326 -23.30 -5.36 4.28
C PHE A 326 -23.89 -6.77 4.42
N GLU A 327 -24.97 -7.06 3.72
CA GLU A 327 -25.58 -8.39 3.68
C GLU A 327 -24.64 -9.42 3.07
N GLU A 328 -23.98 -9.10 1.96
CA GLU A 328 -22.96 -9.95 1.34
C GLU A 328 -21.80 -10.20 2.31
N ALA A 329 -21.30 -9.18 2.99
CA ALA A 329 -20.22 -9.31 3.96
C ALA A 329 -20.63 -10.20 5.16
N ASN A 330 -21.83 -10.03 5.73
CA ASN A 330 -22.33 -10.89 6.80
C ASN A 330 -22.48 -12.34 6.33
N HIS A 331 -22.96 -12.54 5.11
CA HIS A 331 -23.09 -13.87 4.54
C HIS A 331 -21.74 -14.56 4.36
N ILE A 332 -20.74 -13.85 3.82
CA ILE A 332 -19.35 -14.36 3.70
C ILE A 332 -18.78 -14.73 5.08
N VAL A 333 -18.98 -13.89 6.10
CA VAL A 333 -18.51 -14.17 7.47
C VAL A 333 -19.21 -15.40 8.04
N SER A 334 -20.52 -15.49 7.89
CA SER A 334 -21.34 -16.61 8.35
C SER A 334 -20.92 -17.93 7.68
N LEU A 335 -20.78 -17.95 6.34
CA LEU A 335 -20.30 -19.11 5.60
C LEU A 335 -18.91 -19.56 6.05
N TRP A 336 -18.00 -18.61 6.28
CA TRP A 336 -16.64 -18.90 6.74
C TRP A 336 -16.61 -19.53 8.15
N GLU A 337 -17.40 -18.99 9.07
CA GLU A 337 -17.46 -19.44 10.46
C GLU A 337 -18.24 -20.78 10.59
N GLN A 338 -19.30 -20.97 9.80
CA GLN A 338 -20.04 -22.24 9.73
C GLN A 338 -19.26 -23.35 9.01
N GLY A 339 -18.58 -23.03 7.91
CA GLY A 339 -17.72 -23.97 7.19
C GLY A 339 -16.48 -24.43 7.98
N SER A 340 -16.11 -23.68 9.03
CA SER A 340 -15.10 -24.08 10.01
C SER A 340 -15.63 -25.06 11.07
N SER A 341 -16.94 -25.32 11.09
CA SER A 341 -17.64 -26.10 12.13
C SER A 341 -18.19 -27.45 11.63
N ILE A 342 -17.95 -27.81 10.37
CA ILE A 342 -18.45 -29.05 9.76
C ILE A 342 -17.31 -30.07 9.68
N ASP A 343 -17.52 -31.21 10.33
CA ASP A 343 -16.61 -32.34 10.63
C ASP A 343 -15.68 -32.10 11.82
N GLY A 344 -15.85 -32.89 12.88
CA GLY A 344 -15.12 -32.86 14.16
C GLY A 344 -13.62 -33.21 14.06
N GLY A 345 -12.89 -32.50 13.21
CA GLY A 345 -11.45 -32.55 13.04
C GLY A 345 -10.92 -31.17 12.65
N ASP A 346 -9.72 -30.86 13.13
CA ASP A 346 -9.04 -29.56 13.11
C ASP A 346 -8.61 -29.09 11.69
N LYS A 347 -9.54 -29.06 10.73
CA LYS A 347 -9.30 -28.69 9.33
C LYS A 347 -10.27 -27.60 8.88
N ARG A 348 -9.89 -26.34 9.12
CA ARG A 348 -10.50 -25.19 8.43
C ARG A 348 -10.36 -25.40 6.92
N LYS A 349 -11.46 -25.52 6.18
CA LYS A 349 -11.42 -25.48 4.70
C LYS A 349 -10.83 -24.12 4.31
N GLY A 350 -9.71 -24.11 3.60
CA GLY A 350 -8.99 -22.88 3.23
C GLY A 350 -9.73 -22.01 2.21
N SER A 351 -10.81 -22.52 1.61
CA SER A 351 -11.65 -21.82 0.64
C SER A 351 -13.07 -22.41 0.60
N LEU A 352 -14.05 -21.59 0.23
CA LEU A 352 -15.48 -21.90 0.09
C LEU A 352 -15.99 -21.35 -1.25
N GLU A 353 -17.12 -21.82 -1.77
CA GLU A 353 -17.75 -21.26 -2.97
C GLU A 353 -18.99 -20.44 -2.58
N TYR A 354 -19.12 -19.23 -3.15
CA TYR A 354 -20.29 -18.36 -2.99
C TYR A 354 -20.55 -17.59 -4.29
N ASN A 355 -21.78 -17.65 -4.81
CA ASN A 355 -22.19 -17.02 -6.08
C ASN A 355 -21.25 -17.33 -7.27
N GLY A 356 -20.80 -18.58 -7.38
CA GLY A 356 -19.85 -19.02 -8.41
C GLY A 356 -18.43 -18.44 -8.28
N LYS A 357 -18.11 -17.82 -7.13
CA LYS A 357 -16.79 -17.27 -6.81
C LYS A 357 -16.18 -18.02 -5.63
N MET A 358 -14.86 -18.20 -5.68
CA MET A 358 -14.11 -18.76 -4.56
C MET A 358 -13.88 -17.67 -3.50
N ILE A 359 -14.31 -17.97 -2.27
CA ILE A 359 -14.09 -17.18 -1.06
C ILE A 359 -12.94 -17.81 -0.27
N ASP A 360 -11.91 -17.05 0.03
CA ASP A 360 -10.74 -17.44 0.82
C ASP A 360 -10.54 -16.49 2.02
N LEU A 361 -9.43 -16.65 2.75
CA LEU A 361 -9.14 -15.83 3.94
C LEU A 361 -9.13 -14.31 3.65
N PRO A 362 -8.49 -13.81 2.57
CA PRO A 362 -8.63 -12.42 2.14
C PRO A 362 -10.07 -11.92 2.03
N HIS A 363 -10.97 -12.71 1.45
CA HIS A 363 -12.38 -12.33 1.30
C HIS A 363 -13.09 -12.23 2.66
N TYR A 364 -12.82 -13.17 3.57
CA TYR A 364 -13.33 -13.13 4.94
C TYR A 364 -12.81 -11.91 5.72
N VAL A 365 -11.50 -11.64 5.65
CA VAL A 365 -10.89 -10.47 6.31
C VAL A 365 -11.48 -9.17 5.76
N ARG A 366 -11.70 -9.09 4.45
CA ARG A 366 -12.37 -7.94 3.81
C ARG A 366 -13.81 -7.79 4.29
N ALA A 367 -14.58 -8.87 4.34
CA ALA A 367 -15.96 -8.85 4.80
C ALA A 367 -16.08 -8.37 6.26
N LYS A 368 -15.19 -8.84 7.15
CA LYS A 368 -15.13 -8.32 8.54
C LYS A 368 -14.85 -6.81 8.60
N LYS A 369 -13.99 -6.30 7.73
CA LYS A 369 -13.72 -4.85 7.63
C LYS A 369 -14.94 -4.07 7.12
N VAL A 370 -15.68 -4.62 6.16
CA VAL A 370 -16.93 -4.01 5.65
C VAL A 370 -17.97 -3.91 6.78
N ILE A 371 -18.18 -4.98 7.55
CA ILE A 371 -19.11 -4.98 8.69
C ILE A 371 -18.71 -3.95 9.74
N ALA A 372 -17.41 -3.89 10.08
CA ALA A 372 -16.90 -2.95 11.08
C ALA A 372 -17.03 -1.47 10.68
N ARG A 373 -17.27 -1.16 9.41
CA ARG A 373 -17.47 0.22 8.91
C ARG A 373 -18.90 0.74 9.13
N ARG A 374 -19.87 -0.12 9.45
CA ARG A 374 -21.24 0.31 9.75
C ARG A 374 -21.27 0.96 11.14
N SER A 375 -21.66 2.23 11.21
CA SER A 375 -21.80 2.94 12.49
C SER A 375 -23.01 2.37 13.28
N PRO A 376 -22.93 2.20 14.62
CA PRO A 376 -24.05 1.70 15.42
C PRO A 376 -25.30 2.61 15.50
N ALA A 377 -25.35 3.72 14.76
CA ALA A 377 -26.27 4.84 15.03
C ALA A 377 -27.44 5.00 14.04
N CYS A 378 -27.63 4.13 13.05
CA CYS A 378 -28.74 4.24 12.10
C CYS A 378 -29.49 2.92 11.91
N GLU A 379 -30.29 2.54 12.91
CA GLU A 379 -31.57 1.86 12.67
C GLU A 379 -32.65 2.96 12.62
N HIS A 380 -32.86 3.57 11.46
CA HIS A 380 -34.11 4.27 11.17
C HIS A 380 -34.82 3.48 10.08
N PRO A 381 -36.01 2.92 10.33
CA PRO A 381 -36.79 2.27 9.29
C PRO A 381 -37.22 3.36 8.31
N ILE A 382 -36.71 3.32 7.08
CA ILE A 382 -37.24 4.11 5.98
C ILE A 382 -38.65 3.59 5.72
N GLN A 383 -39.66 4.32 6.19
CA GLN A 383 -41.03 4.12 5.76
C GLN A 383 -41.12 4.57 4.29
N HIS A 384 -41.14 3.61 3.39
CA HIS A 384 -41.56 3.86 2.01
C HIS A 384 -43.04 4.23 2.02
N GLU A 385 -43.36 5.52 1.93
CA GLU A 385 -44.67 5.96 1.46
C GLU A 385 -44.81 5.53 -0.01
N THR A 386 -45.56 4.47 -0.23
CA THR A 386 -45.98 4.01 -1.55
C THR A 386 -47.00 5.00 -2.12
N ASN A 387 -46.55 5.90 -2.99
CA ASN A 387 -47.47 6.57 -3.92
C ASN A 387 -47.75 5.63 -5.10
N ASN A 388 -48.96 5.07 -5.08
CA ASN A 388 -49.54 4.29 -6.17
C ASN A 388 -49.57 5.09 -7.47
N ILE A 389 -48.77 4.68 -8.46
CA ILE A 389 -49.01 4.97 -9.87
C ILE A 389 -49.02 3.63 -10.59
N ALA A 390 -50.15 3.32 -11.21
CA ALA A 390 -50.41 2.05 -11.90
C ALA A 390 -49.48 1.87 -13.11
N PRO A 391 -48.96 0.66 -13.38
CA PRO A 391 -48.16 0.39 -14.56
C PRO A 391 -49.07 -0.04 -15.73
N THR A 392 -48.96 0.67 -16.85
CA THR A 392 -49.45 0.23 -18.16
C THR A 392 -48.32 -0.40 -18.97
N ASP A 393 -48.68 -1.55 -19.54
CA ASP A 393 -48.22 -2.18 -20.77
C ASP A 393 -46.92 -3.00 -20.82
N GLU A 394 -47.20 -4.30 -20.98
CA GLU A 394 -46.43 -5.44 -21.47
C GLU A 394 -45.38 -5.13 -22.55
N ILE A 395 -44.19 -5.74 -22.40
CA ILE A 395 -43.44 -6.29 -23.54
C ILE A 395 -43.01 -7.73 -23.21
N LYS A 396 -43.54 -8.67 -24.00
CA LYS A 396 -43.29 -10.11 -23.96
C LYS A 396 -41.89 -10.45 -24.48
N ALA A 397 -41.17 -11.30 -23.76
CA ALA A 397 -40.03 -12.05 -24.30
C ALA A 397 -40.31 -13.56 -24.16
N SER A 398 -40.27 -14.23 -25.31
CA SER A 398 -40.64 -15.62 -25.56
C SER A 398 -39.61 -16.63 -25.02
N THR A 399 -40.10 -17.64 -24.31
CA THR A 399 -39.40 -18.89 -23.98
C THR A 399 -39.51 -19.90 -25.12
N SER A 400 -38.41 -20.57 -25.48
CA SER A 400 -38.43 -21.82 -26.25
C SER A 400 -37.73 -22.93 -25.48
N SER A 401 -38.52 -23.92 -25.09
CA SER A 401 -38.12 -25.21 -24.55
C SER A 401 -37.56 -26.13 -25.63
N GLY A 402 -36.58 -26.95 -25.27
CA GLY A 402 -36.10 -28.07 -26.08
C GLY A 402 -35.75 -29.24 -25.16
N GLU A 403 -36.62 -30.25 -25.13
CA GLU A 403 -36.42 -31.56 -24.50
C GLU A 403 -35.69 -32.54 -25.45
N THR A 404 -35.39 -33.73 -24.89
CA THR A 404 -34.98 -35.02 -25.50
C THR A 404 -33.48 -35.31 -25.47
N SER A 405 -32.97 -36.50 -25.14
CA SER A 405 -33.57 -37.76 -24.67
C SER A 405 -32.45 -38.64 -24.07
N GLN A 406 -32.82 -39.48 -23.10
CA GLN A 406 -31.98 -40.56 -22.58
C GLN A 406 -31.94 -41.75 -23.53
N THR A 407 -30.76 -42.35 -23.72
CA THR A 407 -30.62 -43.73 -24.21
C THR A 407 -29.51 -44.43 -23.42
N THR A 408 -29.88 -45.49 -22.71
CA THR A 408 -28.99 -46.40 -21.98
C THR A 408 -28.58 -47.56 -22.89
N VAL A 409 -27.37 -48.13 -22.73
CA VAL A 409 -27.08 -49.60 -22.60
C VAL A 409 -25.55 -49.89 -22.60
N SER A 410 -25.09 -50.31 -21.41
CA SER A 410 -24.12 -51.36 -21.00
C SER A 410 -22.71 -51.57 -21.61
N ASN A 411 -21.72 -51.60 -20.68
CA ASN A 411 -20.61 -52.57 -20.43
C ASN A 411 -19.68 -52.97 -21.60
N THR A 412 -18.35 -52.92 -21.53
CA THR A 412 -17.36 -53.13 -20.46
C THR A 412 -15.97 -52.80 -21.06
N ILE A 413 -14.98 -52.35 -20.28
CA ILE A 413 -13.54 -52.74 -20.29
C ILE A 413 -12.70 -51.67 -19.52
N ASP A 414 -11.97 -52.19 -18.52
CA ASP A 414 -10.73 -51.73 -17.86
C ASP A 414 -10.58 -50.34 -17.22
N LYS A 415 -10.18 -50.41 -15.94
CA LYS A 415 -9.76 -49.29 -15.08
C LYS A 415 -8.60 -48.52 -15.72
N ALA A 416 -8.91 -47.35 -16.26
CA ALA A 416 -7.96 -46.26 -16.42
C ALA A 416 -8.33 -45.14 -15.45
N ASP A 417 -7.29 -44.63 -14.80
CA ASP A 417 -7.23 -43.52 -13.85
C ASP A 417 -8.17 -42.35 -14.23
N ASP A 418 -9.22 -42.12 -13.43
CA ASP A 418 -10.06 -40.92 -13.47
C ASP A 418 -9.27 -39.83 -12.72
N GLY A 419 -8.83 -38.73 -13.34
CA GLY A 419 -9.54 -37.93 -14.32
C GLY A 419 -10.17 -36.68 -13.70
N THR A 420 -10.01 -36.48 -12.39
CA THR A 420 -10.49 -35.30 -11.65
C THR A 420 -9.33 -34.55 -10.97
N GLU A 421 -8.40 -34.02 -11.77
CA GLU A 421 -7.48 -32.98 -11.30
C GLU A 421 -8.25 -31.67 -11.13
N GLY A 422 -8.41 -31.22 -9.88
CA GLY A 422 -8.82 -29.85 -9.59
C GLY A 422 -7.90 -28.87 -10.32
N ILE A 423 -8.49 -27.81 -10.89
CA ILE A 423 -7.87 -26.84 -11.82
C ILE A 423 -6.59 -26.15 -11.28
N PHE A 424 -6.26 -26.32 -10.01
CA PHE A 424 -4.97 -25.96 -9.44
C PHE A 424 -4.40 -27.12 -8.61
N PRO A 425 -3.26 -27.74 -9.00
CA PRO A 425 -2.65 -28.79 -8.21
C PRO A 425 -2.31 -28.26 -6.81
N ARG A 426 -2.55 -29.07 -5.78
CA ARG A 426 -2.16 -28.76 -4.39
C ARG A 426 -0.65 -28.50 -4.36
N VAL A 427 -0.25 -27.23 -4.25
CA VAL A 427 1.16 -26.85 -4.21
C VAL A 427 1.77 -27.37 -2.91
N ASN A 428 2.62 -28.38 -2.99
CA ASN A 428 3.50 -28.76 -1.89
C ASN A 428 4.52 -27.64 -1.69
N LEU A 429 4.41 -26.90 -0.59
CA LEU A 429 5.30 -25.78 -0.26
C LEU A 429 6.69 -26.29 0.14
N GLY A 430 7.67 -26.08 -0.73
CA GLY A 430 9.08 -26.39 -0.51
C GLY A 430 9.40 -27.88 -0.41
N LYS A 431 10.61 -28.25 -0.82
CA LYS A 431 11.14 -29.62 -0.72
C LYS A 431 12.39 -29.63 0.14
N HIS A 432 12.48 -30.60 1.04
CA HIS A 432 13.70 -30.83 1.80
C HIS A 432 14.71 -31.61 0.94
N PHE A 433 15.96 -31.65 1.38
CA PHE A 433 17.04 -32.37 0.70
C PHE A 433 16.66 -33.80 0.30
N GLU A 434 15.96 -34.52 1.18
CA GLU A 434 15.54 -35.91 0.97
C GLU A 434 14.54 -36.07 -0.17
N ASP A 435 13.71 -35.07 -0.45
CA ASP A 435 12.67 -35.07 -1.47
C ASP A 435 13.21 -34.75 -2.88
N LEU A 436 14.44 -34.24 -2.96
CA LEU A 436 15.07 -33.75 -4.18
C LEU A 436 16.02 -34.79 -4.75
N GLN A 437 15.46 -35.89 -5.25
CA GLN A 437 16.22 -36.98 -5.84
C GLN A 437 16.68 -36.63 -7.27
N PRO A 438 17.92 -36.98 -7.67
CA PRO A 438 18.36 -36.83 -9.05
C PRO A 438 17.40 -37.51 -10.03
N GLY A 439 17.12 -36.86 -11.16
CA GLY A 439 16.13 -37.29 -12.15
C GLY A 439 14.70 -36.81 -11.89
N LEU A 440 14.40 -36.23 -10.72
CA LEU A 440 13.10 -35.60 -10.48
C LEU A 440 12.96 -34.34 -11.33
N THR A 441 11.89 -34.29 -12.11
CA THR A 441 11.51 -33.14 -12.93
C THR A 441 10.17 -32.59 -12.48
N ILE A 442 10.11 -31.28 -12.26
CA ILE A 442 8.91 -30.58 -11.77
C ILE A 442 8.57 -29.47 -12.76
N ARG A 443 7.37 -29.54 -13.32
CA ARG A 443 6.76 -28.45 -14.08
C ARG A 443 6.11 -27.48 -13.10
N HIS A 444 6.52 -26.23 -13.14
CA HIS A 444 6.06 -25.24 -12.19
C HIS A 444 4.68 -24.71 -12.56
N PHE A 445 3.79 -24.61 -11.57
CA PHE A 445 2.43 -24.14 -11.81
C PHE A 445 2.37 -22.65 -12.17
N LEU A 446 3.35 -21.86 -11.71
CA LEU A 446 3.42 -20.43 -12.00
C LEU A 446 3.71 -20.21 -13.48
N THR A 447 2.79 -19.50 -14.13
CA THR A 447 2.93 -18.96 -15.49
C THR A 447 2.78 -17.44 -15.40
N ARG A 448 3.61 -16.69 -16.13
CA ARG A 448 3.54 -15.23 -16.12
C ARG A 448 3.74 -14.63 -17.51
N THR A 449 2.78 -13.81 -17.92
CA THR A 449 2.97 -12.90 -19.07
C THR A 449 3.79 -11.70 -18.61
N VAL A 450 4.90 -11.44 -19.29
CA VAL A 450 5.80 -10.33 -18.96
C VAL A 450 5.39 -9.08 -19.75
N THR A 451 5.40 -7.93 -19.09
CA THR A 451 4.94 -6.66 -19.67
C THR A 451 6.09 -5.67 -19.86
N GLU A 452 5.85 -4.58 -20.57
CA GLU A 452 6.84 -3.51 -20.73
C GLU A 452 7.21 -2.87 -19.38
N ALA A 453 6.22 -2.66 -18.51
CA ALA A 453 6.43 -2.11 -17.17
C ALA A 453 7.41 -2.97 -16.34
N ASP A 454 7.30 -4.30 -16.43
CA ASP A 454 8.23 -5.23 -15.77
C ASP A 454 9.68 -5.02 -16.27
N ASN A 455 9.85 -4.81 -17.58
CA ASN A 455 11.16 -4.61 -18.20
C ASN A 455 11.76 -3.27 -17.78
N VAL A 456 11.00 -2.18 -17.87
CA VAL A 456 11.44 -0.83 -17.47
C VAL A 456 11.80 -0.82 -15.99
N PHE A 457 10.90 -1.32 -15.13
CA PHE A 457 11.11 -1.32 -13.69
C PHE A 457 12.37 -2.10 -13.30
N PHE A 458 12.51 -3.36 -13.76
CA PHE A 458 13.67 -4.18 -13.38
C PHE A 458 14.98 -3.60 -13.92
N THR A 459 14.96 -3.10 -15.14
CA THR A 459 16.13 -2.50 -15.80
C THR A 459 16.61 -1.26 -15.05
N CYS A 460 15.69 -0.38 -14.64
CA CYS A 460 16.01 0.80 -13.82
C CYS A 460 16.44 0.41 -12.40
N LEU A 461 15.72 -0.52 -11.76
CA LEU A 461 16.01 -0.99 -10.40
C LEU A 461 17.40 -1.62 -10.28
N THR A 462 17.82 -2.36 -11.31
CA THR A 462 19.13 -3.04 -11.35
C THR A 462 20.24 -2.18 -11.91
N LEU A 463 19.97 -0.91 -12.24
CA LEU A 463 20.92 0.01 -12.87
C LEU A 463 21.54 -0.56 -14.15
N ASN A 464 20.75 -1.27 -14.94
CA ASN A 464 21.15 -1.78 -16.27
C ASN A 464 20.33 -1.12 -17.40
N PRO A 465 20.34 0.23 -17.56
CA PRO A 465 19.49 0.97 -18.51
C PRO A 465 20.01 0.90 -19.95
N ALA A 466 20.49 -0.27 -20.40
CA ALA A 466 20.91 -0.44 -21.77
C ALA A 466 19.75 -0.09 -22.72
N PRO A 467 19.95 0.76 -23.75
CA PRO A 467 18.87 1.23 -24.62
C PRO A 467 18.05 0.11 -25.27
N ILE A 468 18.65 -1.05 -25.51
CA ILE A 468 17.96 -2.26 -26.01
C ILE A 468 16.77 -2.72 -25.16
N HIS A 469 16.68 -2.28 -23.89
CA HIS A 469 15.59 -2.60 -22.97
C HIS A 469 14.52 -1.51 -22.87
N LEU A 470 14.79 -0.29 -23.34
CA LEU A 470 13.98 0.91 -23.05
C LEU A 470 13.62 1.73 -24.30
N ASP A 471 14.44 1.72 -25.34
CA ASP A 471 14.31 2.55 -26.53
C ASP A 471 13.68 1.76 -27.67
N HIS A 472 12.43 2.10 -28.00
CA HIS A 472 11.66 1.45 -29.06
C HIS A 472 12.21 1.76 -30.46
N GLU A 473 12.71 2.97 -30.72
CA GLU A 473 13.24 3.32 -32.04
C GLU A 473 14.56 2.60 -32.30
N LEU A 474 15.47 2.62 -31.32
CA LEU A 474 16.70 1.86 -31.38
C LEU A 474 16.44 0.34 -31.47
N SER A 475 15.37 -0.15 -30.85
CA SER A 475 14.98 -1.56 -30.97
C SER A 475 14.48 -1.90 -32.38
N LYS A 476 13.75 -1.00 -33.04
CA LYS A 476 13.36 -1.13 -34.47
C LYS A 476 14.58 -1.14 -35.38
N GLU A 477 15.55 -0.27 -35.13
CA GLU A 477 16.81 -0.22 -35.89
C GLU A 477 17.63 -1.51 -35.70
N ASN A 478 17.77 -1.98 -34.46
CA ASN A 478 18.49 -3.22 -34.14
C ASN A 478 17.79 -4.49 -34.64
N ALA A 479 16.48 -4.45 -34.85
CA ALA A 479 15.76 -5.58 -35.44
C ALA A 479 16.27 -5.91 -36.86
N ALA A 480 16.78 -4.90 -37.58
CA ALA A 480 17.38 -5.10 -38.90
C ALA A 480 18.76 -5.78 -38.84
N SER A 481 19.52 -5.60 -37.76
CA SER A 481 20.86 -6.21 -37.59
C SER A 481 20.83 -7.62 -36.97
N LEU A 482 19.72 -7.99 -36.32
CA LEU A 482 19.51 -9.30 -35.70
C LEU A 482 18.74 -10.29 -36.59
N SER A 483 18.20 -9.85 -37.73
CA SER A 483 17.47 -10.73 -38.65
C SER A 483 18.37 -11.23 -39.79
N SER A 484 18.47 -12.55 -39.94
CA SER A 484 19.06 -13.20 -41.12
C SER A 484 18.11 -13.24 -42.33
N ASP A 485 16.84 -12.87 -42.14
CA ASP A 485 15.80 -12.84 -43.17
C ASP A 485 14.83 -11.66 -42.90
N PRO A 486 14.97 -10.53 -43.60
CA PRO A 486 14.11 -9.35 -43.44
C PRO A 486 12.62 -9.61 -43.72
N SER A 487 12.28 -10.73 -44.35
CA SER A 487 10.90 -11.13 -44.67
C SER A 487 10.26 -12.02 -43.60
N SER A 488 11.07 -12.55 -42.67
CA SER A 488 10.60 -13.29 -41.51
C SER A 488 9.98 -12.33 -40.50
N LYS A 489 8.64 -12.29 -40.47
CA LYS A 489 7.88 -11.67 -39.38
C LYS A 489 8.07 -12.48 -38.10
N SER A 490 9.20 -12.31 -37.40
CA SER A 490 9.28 -12.78 -36.03
C SER A 490 8.45 -11.85 -35.14
N ASP A 491 7.68 -12.46 -34.28
CA ASP A 491 6.59 -11.97 -33.43
C ASP A 491 7.02 -11.01 -32.29
N GLY A 492 8.20 -10.41 -32.43
CA GLY A 492 8.77 -9.39 -31.54
C GLY A 492 9.80 -8.47 -32.19
N THR A 493 10.03 -8.52 -33.51
CA THR A 493 10.99 -7.62 -34.17
C THR A 493 10.62 -6.16 -33.97
N GLY A 494 11.59 -5.38 -33.48
CA GLY A 494 11.45 -3.95 -33.25
C GLY A 494 10.89 -3.55 -31.88
N LYS A 495 10.61 -4.52 -31.01
CA LYS A 495 10.27 -4.25 -29.60
C LYS A 495 11.54 -4.25 -28.74
N PRO A 496 11.57 -3.49 -27.63
CA PRO A 496 12.61 -3.62 -26.63
C PRO A 496 12.77 -5.06 -26.15
N LEU A 497 14.02 -5.52 -26.14
CA LEU A 497 14.38 -6.83 -25.61
C LEU A 497 14.19 -6.84 -24.11
N PHE A 498 13.65 -7.93 -23.58
CA PHE A 498 13.58 -8.11 -22.14
C PHE A 498 14.98 -8.21 -21.53
N ASN A 499 15.16 -7.61 -20.36
CA ASN A 499 16.37 -7.76 -19.58
C ASN A 499 16.57 -9.23 -19.22
N SER A 500 17.66 -9.83 -19.70
CA SER A 500 17.91 -11.27 -19.53
C SER A 500 18.06 -11.68 -18.06
N MET A 501 18.56 -10.77 -17.22
CA MET A 501 18.65 -11.01 -15.79
C MET A 501 17.27 -11.04 -15.11
N PHE A 502 16.28 -10.33 -15.64
CA PHE A 502 14.90 -10.50 -15.21
C PHE A 502 14.39 -11.88 -15.59
N THR A 503 14.64 -12.35 -16.81
CA THR A 503 14.22 -13.70 -17.24
C THR A 503 14.79 -14.78 -16.32
N LEU A 504 16.08 -14.67 -15.94
CA LEU A 504 16.70 -15.57 -14.97
C LEU A 504 16.05 -15.44 -13.57
N ALA A 505 15.85 -14.22 -13.08
CA ALA A 505 15.24 -13.98 -11.77
C ALA A 505 13.81 -14.53 -11.70
N LEU A 506 13.04 -14.35 -12.78
CA LEU A 506 11.68 -14.87 -12.91
C LEU A 506 11.68 -16.41 -12.98
N LEU A 507 12.59 -17.01 -13.75
CA LEU A 507 12.75 -18.47 -13.83
C LEU A 507 13.00 -19.08 -12.43
N VAL A 508 13.96 -18.53 -11.69
CA VAL A 508 14.24 -19.00 -10.32
C VAL A 508 13.04 -18.74 -9.41
N GLY A 509 12.42 -17.56 -9.50
CA GLY A 509 11.25 -17.17 -8.73
C GLY A 509 10.05 -18.10 -8.92
N MET A 510 9.74 -18.48 -10.17
CA MET A 510 8.65 -19.42 -10.48
C MET A 510 8.86 -20.80 -9.84
N SER A 511 10.11 -21.20 -9.63
CA SER A 511 10.44 -22.48 -9.00
C SER A 511 10.34 -22.47 -7.47
N VAL A 512 10.27 -21.28 -6.83
CA VAL A 512 10.40 -21.15 -5.38
C VAL A 512 9.33 -21.92 -4.60
N PRO A 513 8.02 -21.77 -4.90
CA PRO A 513 6.97 -22.40 -4.10
C PRO A 513 7.11 -23.92 -4.00
N GLU A 514 7.48 -24.59 -5.08
CA GLU A 514 7.49 -26.06 -5.16
C GLU A 514 8.84 -26.70 -4.78
N LEU A 515 9.93 -25.93 -4.81
CA LEU A 515 11.27 -26.44 -4.53
C LEU A 515 11.87 -25.93 -3.23
N THR A 516 11.81 -24.63 -3.00
CA THR A 516 12.76 -23.97 -2.09
C THR A 516 12.13 -23.17 -0.97
N HIS A 517 10.82 -22.93 -1.05
CA HIS A 517 10.09 -22.15 -0.06
C HIS A 517 10.25 -22.76 1.35
N GLY A 518 10.84 -21.99 2.27
CA GLY A 518 11.11 -22.43 3.65
C GLY A 518 12.25 -23.45 3.84
N THR A 519 12.72 -24.09 2.77
CA THR A 519 13.70 -25.19 2.83
C THR A 519 15.10 -24.82 2.33
N THR A 520 15.25 -23.77 1.52
CA THR A 520 16.58 -23.29 1.10
C THR A 520 17.24 -22.46 2.18
N VAL A 521 18.50 -22.76 2.47
CA VAL A 521 19.37 -22.04 3.39
C VAL A 521 20.16 -20.97 2.65
N ALA A 522 20.72 -21.30 1.48
CA ALA A 522 21.50 -20.38 0.68
C ALA A 522 21.50 -20.78 -0.80
N ASN A 523 21.50 -19.78 -1.68
CA ASN A 523 21.88 -19.97 -3.08
C ASN A 523 23.41 -19.95 -3.17
N LEU A 524 24.03 -21.03 -3.65
CA LEU A 524 25.49 -21.17 -3.70
C LEU A 524 26.08 -20.62 -4.99
N GLY A 525 25.29 -20.54 -6.06
CA GLY A 525 25.70 -19.95 -7.32
C GLY A 525 25.06 -20.62 -8.53
N PHE A 526 25.45 -20.14 -9.70
CA PHE A 526 25.07 -20.70 -11.00
C PHE A 526 26.33 -21.15 -11.71
N SER A 527 26.32 -22.37 -12.25
CA SER A 527 27.43 -22.88 -13.06
C SER A 527 27.24 -22.62 -14.55
N GLU A 528 25.99 -22.43 -14.99
CA GLU A 528 25.63 -22.15 -16.39
C GLU A 528 24.35 -21.31 -16.41
N VAL A 529 24.33 -20.26 -17.25
CA VAL A 529 23.13 -19.51 -17.61
C VAL A 529 23.18 -19.22 -19.11
N ILE A 530 22.14 -19.61 -19.84
CA ILE A 530 22.03 -19.44 -21.29
C ILE A 530 20.66 -18.84 -21.62
N PHE A 531 20.62 -17.92 -22.59
CA PHE A 531 19.39 -17.31 -23.12
C PHE A 531 19.24 -17.64 -24.61
N PRO A 532 18.70 -18.82 -24.99
CA PRO A 532 18.74 -19.28 -26.38
C PRO A 532 17.85 -18.47 -27.33
N LYS A 533 16.76 -17.89 -26.81
CA LYS A 533 15.80 -17.08 -27.56
C LYS A 533 15.49 -15.80 -26.79
N PRO A 534 15.29 -14.67 -27.50
CA PRO A 534 14.92 -13.42 -26.86
C PRO A 534 13.52 -13.52 -26.25
N VAL A 535 13.30 -12.74 -25.20
CA VAL A 535 11.98 -12.50 -24.61
C VAL A 535 11.55 -11.09 -24.98
N TYR A 536 10.27 -10.90 -25.27
CA TYR A 536 9.70 -9.59 -25.55
C TYR A 536 8.50 -9.31 -24.64
N PRO A 537 8.14 -8.03 -24.42
CA PRO A 537 6.88 -7.66 -23.80
C PRO A 537 5.69 -8.34 -24.50
N GLY A 538 4.86 -9.02 -23.69
CA GLY A 538 3.72 -9.84 -24.11
C GLY A 538 4.00 -11.35 -24.11
N ASP A 539 5.26 -11.79 -24.05
CA ASP A 539 5.56 -13.22 -23.96
C ASP A 539 5.07 -13.81 -22.64
N THR A 540 4.59 -15.05 -22.68
CA THR A 540 4.11 -15.78 -21.51
C THR A 540 5.05 -16.90 -21.16
N LEU A 541 5.70 -16.79 -20.00
CA LEU A 541 6.76 -17.67 -19.56
C LEU A 541 6.25 -18.75 -18.60
N ARG A 542 6.72 -19.97 -18.82
CA ARG A 542 6.51 -21.16 -18.00
C ARG A 542 7.87 -21.74 -17.63
N ALA A 543 7.95 -22.51 -16.54
CA ALA A 543 9.21 -23.09 -16.11
C ALA A 543 9.11 -24.57 -15.73
N GLU A 544 10.22 -25.27 -15.92
CA GLU A 544 10.44 -26.64 -15.48
C GLU A 544 11.81 -26.72 -14.78
N THR A 545 11.93 -27.55 -13.74
CA THR A 545 13.20 -27.81 -13.08
C THR A 545 13.47 -29.29 -12.94
N THR A 546 14.66 -29.72 -13.32
CA THR A 546 15.17 -31.08 -13.13
C THR A 546 16.29 -31.09 -12.09
N ILE A 547 16.26 -32.04 -11.16
CA ILE A 547 17.33 -32.26 -10.19
C ILE A 547 18.43 -33.06 -10.86
N LEU A 548 19.62 -32.48 -10.99
CA LEU A 548 20.76 -33.14 -11.62
C LEU A 548 21.58 -33.98 -10.65
N ASP A 549 21.83 -33.44 -9.45
CA ASP A 549 22.69 -34.08 -8.46
C ASP A 549 22.33 -33.60 -7.04
N ARG A 550 22.70 -34.40 -6.04
CA ARG A 550 22.61 -34.02 -4.64
C ARG A 550 23.72 -34.68 -3.82
N ARG A 551 24.21 -33.97 -2.80
CA ARG A 551 25.18 -34.50 -1.84
C ARG A 551 25.00 -33.91 -0.45
N GLU A 552 25.29 -34.71 0.58
CA GLU A 552 25.27 -34.20 1.96
C GLU A 552 26.39 -33.17 2.20
N SER A 553 26.12 -32.20 3.08
CA SER A 553 27.13 -31.21 3.45
C SER A 553 28.09 -31.77 4.48
N LYS A 554 29.39 -31.82 4.14
CA LYS A 554 30.45 -32.32 5.05
C LYS A 554 30.60 -31.48 6.32
N SER A 555 30.30 -30.18 6.25
CA SER A 555 30.49 -29.24 7.36
C SER A 555 29.19 -28.88 8.07
N ARG A 556 28.02 -29.29 7.55
CA ARG A 556 26.70 -28.93 8.09
C ARG A 556 25.77 -30.15 8.08
N PRO A 557 25.77 -30.98 9.12
CA PRO A 557 25.07 -32.27 9.13
C PRO A 557 23.56 -32.20 8.84
N THR A 558 22.91 -31.07 9.18
CA THR A 558 21.47 -30.83 8.97
C THR A 558 21.13 -30.30 7.56
N GLN A 559 22.10 -30.27 6.64
CA GLN A 559 21.96 -29.64 5.33
C GLN A 559 22.60 -30.50 4.22
N GLY A 560 22.10 -30.34 3.01
CA GLY A 560 22.67 -30.94 1.80
C GLY A 560 22.69 -29.96 0.64
N ILE A 561 23.52 -30.22 -0.36
CA ILE A 561 23.64 -29.40 -1.55
C ILE A 561 22.93 -30.10 -2.69
N VAL A 562 22.08 -29.37 -3.41
CA VAL A 562 21.32 -29.86 -4.56
C VAL A 562 21.67 -29.01 -5.78
N THR A 563 21.89 -29.67 -6.92
CA THR A 563 22.09 -29.04 -8.23
C THR A 563 20.79 -29.13 -9.03
N PHE A 564 20.22 -27.97 -9.34
CA PHE A 564 18.99 -27.80 -10.10
C PHE A 564 19.33 -27.35 -11.53
N GLN A 565 18.64 -27.91 -12.52
CA GLN A 565 18.59 -27.36 -13.87
C GLN A 565 17.21 -26.78 -14.12
N HIS A 566 17.14 -25.47 -14.25
CA HIS A 566 15.94 -24.72 -14.54
C HIS A 566 15.84 -24.44 -16.05
N MET A 567 14.65 -24.57 -16.61
CA MET A 567 14.32 -24.30 -18.00
C MET A 567 13.10 -23.39 -18.07
N ALA A 568 13.17 -22.28 -18.79
CA ALA A 568 12.05 -21.39 -19.09
C ALA A 568 11.62 -21.54 -20.56
N TYR A 569 10.31 -21.60 -20.77
CA TYR A 569 9.68 -21.71 -22.08
C TYR A 569 8.71 -20.56 -22.31
N ASN A 570 8.60 -20.06 -23.53
CA ASN A 570 7.56 -19.11 -23.92
C ASN A 570 6.25 -19.81 -24.35
N GLN A 571 5.26 -19.03 -24.76
CA GLN A 571 3.96 -19.52 -25.23
C GLN A 571 4.04 -20.42 -26.48
N ARG A 572 5.13 -20.31 -27.25
CA ARG A 572 5.41 -21.12 -28.46
C ARG A 572 6.13 -22.42 -28.14
N GLY A 573 6.48 -22.66 -26.87
CA GLY A 573 7.26 -23.83 -26.45
C GLY A 573 8.76 -23.70 -26.70
N GLU A 574 9.26 -22.51 -27.04
CA GLU A 574 10.70 -22.29 -27.26
C GLU A 574 11.41 -22.04 -25.93
N VAL A 575 12.64 -22.56 -25.79
CA VAL A 575 13.47 -22.33 -24.60
C VAL A 575 14.05 -20.91 -24.65
N VAL A 576 13.71 -20.08 -23.66
CA VAL A 576 14.18 -18.70 -23.54
C VAL A 576 15.26 -18.51 -22.47
N CYS A 577 15.32 -19.39 -21.48
CA CYS A 577 16.37 -19.39 -20.46
C CYS A 577 16.65 -20.80 -19.95
N LYS A 578 17.93 -21.13 -19.77
CA LYS A 578 18.41 -22.33 -19.09
C LYS A 578 19.38 -21.91 -18.00
N ALA A 579 19.22 -22.42 -16.79
CA ALA A 579 20.12 -22.10 -15.68
C ALA A 579 20.42 -23.33 -14.81
N THR A 580 21.69 -23.62 -14.58
CA THR A 580 22.13 -24.65 -13.63
C THR A 580 22.56 -23.98 -12.33
N ARG A 581 21.80 -24.24 -11.26
CA ARG A 581 21.89 -23.56 -9.96
C ARG A 581 22.21 -24.54 -8.85
N GLN A 582 23.12 -24.20 -7.96
CA GLN A 582 23.38 -24.97 -6.73
C GLN A 582 22.77 -24.26 -5.52
N ALA A 583 22.05 -25.01 -4.68
CA ALA A 583 21.51 -24.48 -3.43
C ALA A 583 21.80 -25.41 -2.25
N LEU A 584 21.96 -24.79 -1.09
CA LEU A 584 22.07 -25.46 0.19
C LEU A 584 20.65 -25.62 0.77
N MET A 585 20.23 -26.86 0.94
CA MET A 585 18.88 -27.26 1.36
C MET A 585 18.89 -27.82 2.77
N LYS A 586 17.85 -27.51 3.55
CA LYS A 586 17.59 -28.16 4.84
C LYS A 586 17.25 -29.63 4.62
N ARG A 587 17.74 -30.48 5.51
CA ARG A 587 17.28 -31.87 5.66
C ARG A 587 16.01 -31.90 6.50
N LYS A 588 15.19 -32.94 6.35
CA LYS A 588 14.10 -33.23 7.29
C LYS A 588 14.70 -33.43 8.69
N ALA A 589 14.02 -32.86 9.69
CA ALA A 589 14.43 -32.94 11.09
C ALA A 589 14.32 -34.37 11.63
#